data_AF-A0A1F3V2F2-F1
#
_entry.id   AF-A0A1F3V2F2-F1
#
_cell.length_a   1.000
_cell.length_b   1.000
_cell.length_c   1.000
_cell.angle_alpha   90.00
_cell.angle_beta   90.00
_cell.angle_gamma   90.00
#
_symmetry.space_group_name_H-M   'P 1'
#
loop_
_entity.id
_entity.type
_entity.pdbx_description
1 polymer ?
#
loop_
_entity_poly.entity_id
_entity_poly.type
_entity_poly.pdbx_seq_one_letter_code
_entity_poly.pdbx_strand_id
1 'polypeptide(L)'
;MSGESKWRFKYIIYPQFQYTLVAINSFILFVVITVFGVQIYRSFAYINGLGVRANLPPDHNYFKFINIQTHNLMVNMTIASFISLVFSVLFTIYFSHRLVGPIVRLKAHFLEIFNNGIIRPINFRKTDYFTDLAEVVNNALEKMKK
;
A
#
# COMPACT_ATOMS: atom_id res chain seq x y z
N MET A 1 10.14 -35.37 20.72
CA MET A 1 9.43 -34.87 19.52
C MET A 1 8.44 -33.80 19.96
N SER A 2 8.75 -32.52 19.78
CA SER A 2 7.75 -31.46 19.65
C SER A 2 8.39 -30.31 18.87
N GLY A 3 8.14 -30.30 17.56
CA GLY A 3 8.56 -29.23 16.68
C GLY A 3 7.75 -27.98 16.99
N GLU A 4 8.30 -27.08 17.80
CA GLU A 4 7.76 -25.74 17.92
C GLU A 4 7.98 -25.00 16.59
N SER A 5 6.88 -24.75 15.87
CA SER A 5 6.87 -23.89 14.69
C SER A 5 7.30 -22.47 15.07
N LYS A 6 8.58 -22.17 14.83
CA LYS A 6 9.28 -20.91 15.18
C LYS A 6 8.94 -19.70 14.31
N TRP A 7 7.88 -19.74 13.50
CA TRP A 7 7.55 -18.65 12.58
C TRP A 7 6.16 -18.06 12.85
N ARG A 8 6.02 -17.34 13.97
CA ARG A 8 4.84 -16.48 14.18
C ARG A 8 5.07 -15.10 13.56
N PHE A 9 5.13 -15.04 12.23
CA PHE A 9 5.15 -13.77 11.50
C PHE A 9 3.76 -13.11 11.51
N LYS A 10 3.40 -12.50 12.64
CA LYS A 10 2.17 -11.70 12.74
C LYS A 10 2.43 -10.30 12.18
N TYR A 11 2.35 -10.14 10.86
CA TYR A 11 2.47 -8.83 10.20
C TYR A 11 1.31 -7.88 10.54
N ILE A 12 0.14 -8.44 10.85
CA ILE A 12 -1.03 -7.67 11.26
C ILE A 12 -1.04 -7.54 12.78
N ILE A 13 -0.47 -6.47 13.30
CA ILE A 13 -0.42 -6.17 14.74
C ILE A 13 -1.63 -5.29 15.13
N TYR A 14 -2.03 -4.37 14.25
CA TYR A 14 -3.10 -3.42 14.53
C TYR A 14 -4.06 -3.36 13.32
N PRO A 15 -5.00 -4.33 13.24
CA PRO A 15 -5.78 -4.58 12.02
C PRO A 15 -6.62 -3.38 11.59
N GLN A 16 -7.18 -2.63 12.54
CA GLN A 16 -7.99 -1.44 12.25
C GLN A 16 -7.21 -0.43 11.39
N PHE A 17 -6.03 0.00 11.85
CA PHE A 17 -5.20 0.95 11.09
C PHE A 17 -4.71 0.37 9.76
N GLN A 18 -4.23 -0.88 9.77
CA GLN A 18 -3.63 -1.49 8.59
C GLN A 18 -4.65 -1.74 7.47
N TYR A 19 -5.85 -2.23 7.81
CA TYR A 19 -6.92 -2.40 6.83
C TYR A 19 -7.47 -1.07 6.33
N THR A 20 -7.57 -0.05 7.19
CA THR A 20 -7.94 1.31 6.75
C THR A 20 -6.93 1.86 5.73
N LEU A 21 -5.62 1.73 5.99
CA LEU A 21 -4.60 2.16 5.03
C LEU A 21 -4.67 1.39 3.71
N VAL A 22 -4.81 0.07 3.77
CA VAL A 22 -4.95 -0.76 2.57
C VAL A 22 -6.20 -0.38 1.77
N ALA A 23 -7.33 -0.17 2.44
CA ALA A 23 -8.58 0.23 1.79
C ALA A 23 -8.48 1.61 1.12
N ILE A 24 -7.95 2.61 1.83
CA ILE A 24 -7.75 3.96 1.28
C ILE A 24 -6.79 3.90 0.09
N ASN A 25 -5.66 3.20 0.22
CA ASN A 25 -4.68 3.09 -0.85
C ASN A 25 -5.25 2.36 -2.08
N SER A 26 -5.99 1.27 -1.86
CA SER A 26 -6.64 0.50 -2.94
C SER A 26 -7.71 1.33 -3.63
N PHE A 27 -8.48 2.13 -2.88
CA PHE A 27 -9.49 3.02 -3.44
C PHE A 27 -8.87 4.12 -4.29
N ILE A 28 -7.79 4.76 -3.82
CA ILE A 28 -7.05 5.77 -4.60
C ILE A 28 -6.54 5.16 -5.89
N LEU A 29 -5.92 3.97 -5.83
CA LEU A 29 -5.43 3.28 -7.02
C LEU A 29 -6.55 2.93 -7.98
N PHE A 30 -7.69 2.44 -7.48
CA PHE A 30 -8.86 2.15 -8.29
C PHE A 30 -9.34 3.40 -9.05
N VAL A 31 -9.49 4.53 -8.36
CA VAL A 31 -9.87 5.81 -8.97
C VAL A 31 -8.88 6.22 -10.06
N VAL A 32 -7.58 6.13 -9.78
CA VAL A 32 -6.54 6.46 -10.76
C VAL A 32 -6.64 5.56 -12.00
N ILE A 33 -6.74 4.23 -11.81
CA ILE A 33 -6.87 3.27 -12.91
C ILE A 33 -8.11 3.56 -13.74
N THR A 34 -9.26 3.85 -13.11
CA THR A 34 -10.49 4.21 -13.82
C THR A 34 -10.33 5.49 -14.63
N VAL A 35 -9.76 6.55 -14.04
CA VAL A 35 -9.55 7.82 -14.73
C VAL A 35 -8.64 7.60 -15.95
N PHE A 36 -7.51 6.92 -15.79
CA PHE A 36 -6.61 6.62 -16.91
C PHE A 36 -7.29 5.77 -17.99
N GLY A 37 -8.03 4.74 -17.61
CA GLY A 37 -8.75 3.88 -18.56
C GLY A 37 -9.80 4.65 -19.37
N VAL A 38 -10.57 5.53 -18.73
CA VAL A 38 -11.54 6.41 -19.41
C VAL A 38 -10.83 7.35 -20.37
N GLN A 39 -9.71 7.98 -19.96
CA GLN A 39 -8.98 8.90 -20.84
C GLN A 39 -8.39 8.20 -22.06
N ILE A 40 -7.83 7.00 -21.88
CA ILE A 40 -7.32 6.19 -22.99
C ILE A 40 -8.45 5.80 -23.94
N TYR A 41 -9.58 5.31 -23.42
CA TYR A 41 -10.74 4.96 -24.24
C TYR A 41 -11.25 6.15 -25.07
N ARG A 42 -11.38 7.32 -24.44
CA ARG A 42 -11.78 8.57 -25.13
C ARG A 42 -10.77 8.97 -26.20
N SER A 43 -9.48 8.82 -25.95
CA SER A 43 -8.42 9.12 -26.91
C SER A 43 -8.53 8.23 -28.16
N PHE A 44 -8.70 6.92 -27.98
CA PHE A 44 -8.88 5.99 -29.11
C PHE A 44 -10.20 6.21 -29.85
N ALA A 45 -11.29 6.55 -29.14
CA ALA A 45 -12.56 6.92 -29.77
C ALA A 45 -12.42 8.19 -30.64
N TYR A 46 -11.66 9.18 -30.17
CA TYR A 46 -11.36 10.39 -30.94
C TYR A 46 -10.57 10.09 -32.21
N ILE A 47 -9.51 9.27 -32.09
CA ILE A 47 -8.68 8.84 -33.22
C ILE A 47 -9.53 8.05 -34.23
N ASN A 48 -10.33 7.10 -33.76
CA ASN A 48 -11.25 6.35 -34.62
C ASN A 48 -12.20 7.31 -35.39
N GLY A 49 -12.76 8.31 -34.70
CA GLY A 49 -13.58 9.36 -35.32
C GLY A 49 -12.87 10.20 -36.39
N LEU A 50 -11.53 10.35 -36.36
CA LEU A 50 -10.78 11.01 -37.44
C LEU A 50 -10.84 10.23 -38.75
N GLY A 51 -10.80 8.89 -38.70
CA GLY A 51 -10.92 8.05 -39.89
C GLY A 51 -12.29 8.18 -40.55
N VAL A 52 -13.35 8.26 -39.74
CA VAL A 52 -14.72 8.49 -40.23
C VAL A 52 -14.84 9.87 -40.89
N ARG A 53 -14.31 10.91 -40.26
CA ARG A 53 -14.29 12.28 -40.82
C ARG A 53 -13.46 12.39 -42.10
N ALA A 54 -12.47 11.51 -42.28
CA ALA A 54 -11.69 11.41 -43.50
C ALA A 54 -12.36 10.56 -44.61
N ASN A 55 -13.63 10.13 -44.42
CA ASN A 55 -14.37 9.27 -45.34
C ASN A 55 -13.66 7.93 -45.65
N LEU A 56 -12.89 7.39 -44.70
CA LEU A 56 -12.30 6.07 -44.87
C LEU A 56 -13.40 4.99 -44.86
N PRO A 57 -13.34 4.00 -45.76
CA PRO A 57 -14.26 2.87 -45.72
C PRO A 57 -14.22 2.14 -44.37
N PRO A 58 -15.35 1.61 -43.86
CA PRO A 58 -15.37 0.90 -42.58
C PRO A 58 -14.43 -0.30 -42.49
N ASP A 59 -14.15 -0.96 -43.63
CA ASP A 59 -13.22 -2.10 -43.70
C ASP A 59 -11.75 -1.70 -43.90
N HIS A 60 -11.45 -0.39 -43.88
CA HIS A 60 -10.11 0.13 -44.07
C HIS A 60 -9.16 -0.34 -42.94
N ASN A 61 -7.92 -0.67 -43.30
CA ASN A 61 -6.89 -1.19 -42.38
C ASN A 61 -6.62 -0.28 -41.18
N TYR A 62 -6.90 1.02 -41.31
CA TYR A 62 -6.87 1.99 -40.22
C TYR A 62 -7.72 1.56 -39.02
N PHE A 63 -9.01 1.22 -39.24
CA PHE A 63 -9.92 0.87 -38.14
C PHE A 63 -9.53 -0.46 -37.50
N LYS A 64 -9.07 -1.43 -38.30
CA LYS A 64 -8.54 -2.71 -37.82
C LYS A 64 -7.32 -2.50 -36.92
N PHE A 65 -6.36 -1.68 -37.36
CA PHE A 65 -5.18 -1.35 -36.58
C PHE A 65 -5.54 -0.65 -35.27
N ILE A 66 -6.40 0.37 -35.30
CA ILE A 66 -6.85 1.08 -34.10
C ILE A 66 -7.53 0.15 -33.11
N ASN A 67 -8.39 -0.76 -33.58
CA ASN A 67 -9.06 -1.72 -32.72
C ASN A 67 -8.08 -2.70 -32.05
N ILE A 68 -7.18 -3.31 -32.84
CA ILE A 68 -6.13 -4.20 -32.32
C ILE A 68 -5.27 -3.48 -31.28
N GLN A 69 -4.88 -2.24 -31.55
CA GLN A 69 -4.06 -1.47 -30.60
C GLN A 69 -4.82 -1.08 -29.35
N THR A 70 -6.09 -0.67 -29.47
CA THR A 70 -6.93 -0.35 -28.31
C THR A 70 -7.09 -1.59 -27.43
N HIS A 71 -7.37 -2.75 -28.03
CA HIS A 71 -7.52 -4.01 -27.31
C HIS A 71 -6.22 -4.41 -26.58
N ASN A 72 -5.10 -4.44 -27.30
CA ASN A 72 -3.80 -4.79 -26.72
C ASN A 72 -3.42 -3.85 -25.56
N LEU A 73 -3.62 -2.54 -25.73
CA LEU A 73 -3.33 -1.58 -24.69
C LEU A 73 -4.23 -1.78 -23.46
N MET A 74 -5.53 -2.03 -23.64
CA MET A 74 -6.45 -2.27 -22.53
C MET A 74 -6.11 -3.55 -21.76
N VAL A 75 -5.74 -4.62 -22.46
CA VAL A 75 -5.27 -5.87 -21.83
C VAL A 75 -4.00 -5.62 -21.03
N ASN A 76 -3.00 -4.98 -21.63
CA ASN A 76 -1.73 -4.66 -20.96
C ASN A 76 -1.94 -3.76 -19.74
N MET A 77 -2.81 -2.74 -19.85
CA MET A 77 -3.14 -1.86 -18.75
C MET A 77 -3.84 -2.59 -17.61
N THR A 78 -4.73 -3.54 -17.92
CA THR A 78 -5.42 -4.37 -16.93
C THR A 78 -4.43 -5.25 -16.16
N ILE A 79 -3.51 -5.91 -16.86
CA ILE A 79 -2.45 -6.73 -16.26
C ILE A 79 -1.55 -5.87 -15.37
N ALA A 80 -1.08 -4.72 -15.88
CA ALA A 80 -0.24 -3.80 -15.13
C ALA A 80 -0.95 -3.29 -13.86
N SER A 81 -2.23 -2.93 -13.98
CA SER A 81 -3.07 -2.46 -12.86
C SER A 81 -3.21 -3.51 -11.76
N PHE A 82 -3.45 -4.76 -12.14
CA PHE A 82 -3.55 -5.88 -11.19
C PHE A 82 -2.22 -6.09 -10.45
N ILE A 83 -1.10 -6.10 -11.17
CA ILE A 83 0.25 -6.22 -10.59
C ILE A 83 0.51 -5.06 -9.63
N SER A 84 0.24 -3.82 -10.04
CA SER A 84 0.40 -2.63 -9.19
C SER A 84 -0.43 -2.69 -7.92
N LEU A 85 -1.68 -3.19 -7.99
CA LEU A 85 -2.53 -3.38 -6.83
C LEU A 85 -1.93 -4.37 -5.84
N VAL A 86 -1.48 -5.53 -6.32
CA VAL A 86 -0.83 -6.57 -5.47
C VAL A 86 0.40 -6.00 -4.77
N PHE A 87 1.30 -5.36 -5.52
CA PHE A 87 2.49 -4.75 -4.93
C PHE A 87 2.12 -3.65 -3.92
N SER A 88 1.15 -2.79 -4.23
CA SER A 88 0.75 -1.72 -3.34
C SER A 88 0.20 -2.24 -2.01
N VAL A 89 -0.62 -3.29 -2.04
CA VAL A 89 -1.13 -3.94 -0.82
C VAL A 89 0.03 -4.52 0.01
N LEU A 90 0.95 -5.25 -0.64
CA LEU A 90 2.11 -5.84 0.03
C LEU A 90 3.00 -4.76 0.69
N PHE A 91 3.32 -3.70 -0.04
CA PHE A 91 4.12 -2.58 0.49
C PHE A 91 3.39 -1.84 1.60
N THR A 92 2.09 -1.59 1.47
CA THR A 92 1.29 -0.91 2.50
C THR A 92 1.28 -1.73 3.80
N ILE A 93 1.11 -3.05 3.73
CA ILE A 93 1.18 -3.92 4.90
C ILE A 93 2.59 -3.93 5.50
N TYR A 94 3.62 -4.06 4.66
CA TYR A 94 5.00 -4.09 5.09
C TYR A 94 5.41 -2.80 5.83
N PHE A 95 5.09 -1.64 5.26
CA PHE A 95 5.43 -0.34 5.85
C PHE A 95 4.57 -0.02 7.08
N SER A 96 3.27 -0.32 7.02
CA SER A 96 2.40 -0.11 8.19
C SER A 96 2.83 -0.98 9.38
N HIS A 97 3.35 -2.18 9.17
CA HIS A 97 3.89 -3.01 10.24
C HIS A 97 5.08 -2.33 10.95
N ARG A 98 6.02 -1.78 10.19
CA ARG A 98 7.21 -1.07 10.69
C ARG A 98 6.85 0.25 11.40
N LEU A 99 5.70 0.83 11.08
CA LEU A 99 5.18 2.04 11.70
C LEU A 99 4.43 1.74 13.00
N VAL A 100 3.52 0.77 12.97
CA VAL A 100 2.66 0.41 14.10
C VAL A 100 3.41 -0.32 15.21
N GLY A 101 4.38 -1.17 14.86
CA GLY A 101 5.15 -1.97 15.80
C GLY A 101 5.74 -1.21 17.00
N PRO A 102 6.45 -0.08 16.80
CA PRO A 102 6.96 0.74 17.91
C PRO A 102 5.84 1.40 18.72
N ILE A 103 4.77 1.89 18.08
CA ILE A 103 3.64 2.54 18.78
C ILE A 103 2.93 1.57 19.73
N VAL A 104 2.68 0.34 19.28
CA VAL A 104 2.05 -0.70 20.10
C VAL A 104 2.94 -1.09 21.29
N ARG A 105 4.25 -1.18 21.07
CA ARG A 105 5.21 -1.45 22.16
C ARG A 105 5.29 -0.31 23.16
N LEU A 106 5.27 0.94 22.68
CA LEU A 106 5.28 2.11 23.54
C LEU A 106 4.03 2.17 24.42
N LYS A 107 2.84 1.91 23.84
CA LYS A 107 1.59 1.81 24.61
C LYS A 107 1.67 0.72 25.69
N ALA A 108 2.14 -0.48 25.32
CA ALA A 108 2.28 -1.58 26.27
C ALA A 108 3.25 -1.24 27.40
N HIS A 109 4.35 -0.55 27.08
CA HIS A 109 5.34 -0.11 28.04
C HIS A 109 4.79 0.87 29.07
N PHE A 110 4.08 1.91 28.62
CA PHE A 110 3.45 2.86 29.55
C PHE A 110 2.35 2.20 30.40
N LEU A 111 1.61 1.23 29.86
CA LEU A 111 0.64 0.46 30.64
C LEU A 111 1.31 -0.40 31.72
N GLU A 112 2.49 -0.97 31.45
CA GLU A 112 3.27 -1.72 32.45
C GLU A 112 3.76 -0.80 33.58
N ILE A 113 4.24 0.39 33.25
CA ILE A 113 4.61 1.41 34.24
C ILE A 113 3.40 1.81 35.08
N PHE A 114 2.26 2.09 34.44
CA PHE A 114 1.05 2.51 35.14
C PHE A 114 0.51 1.44 36.10
N ASN A 115 0.47 0.17 35.66
CA ASN A 115 -0.12 -0.91 36.46
C ASN A 115 0.83 -1.47 37.52
N ASN A 116 2.12 -1.59 37.21
CA ASN A 116 3.09 -2.30 38.05
C ASN A 116 4.16 -1.38 38.67
N GLY A 117 4.23 -0.11 38.27
CA GLY A 117 5.29 0.82 38.69
C GLY A 117 6.68 0.47 38.15
N ILE A 118 6.79 -0.54 37.27
CA ILE A 118 8.08 -1.05 36.81
C ILE A 118 8.58 -0.18 35.64
N ILE A 119 9.60 0.64 35.91
CA ILE A 119 10.26 1.46 34.88
C ILE A 119 11.52 0.76 34.36
N ARG A 120 11.44 0.26 33.12
CA ARG A 120 12.55 -0.37 32.37
C ARG A 120 12.83 0.41 31.07
N PRO A 121 14.05 0.34 30.52
CA PRO A 121 14.31 0.95 29.22
C PRO A 121 13.53 0.24 28.10
N ILE A 122 12.95 1.01 27.19
CA ILE A 122 12.29 0.52 25.97
C ILE A 122 13.29 0.50 24.79
N ASN A 123 13.14 -0.46 23.89
CA ASN A 123 13.89 -0.51 22.64
C ASN A 123 13.00 -0.96 21.48
N PHE A 124 13.22 -0.39 20.29
CA PHE A 124 12.50 -0.72 19.06
C PHE A 124 13.41 -1.53 18.10
N ARG A 125 12.84 -2.13 17.05
CA ARG A 125 13.64 -2.87 16.05
C ARG A 125 14.39 -1.85 15.21
N LYS A 126 15.61 -2.18 14.78
CA LYS A 126 16.41 -1.34 13.85
C LYS A 126 15.68 -0.98 12.55
N THR A 127 14.70 -1.80 12.16
CA THR A 127 13.88 -1.57 10.97
C THR A 127 12.62 -0.76 11.27
N ASP A 128 12.25 -0.48 12.51
CA ASP A 128 11.07 0.35 12.79
C ASP A 128 11.32 1.81 12.40
N TYR A 129 10.25 2.56 12.14
CA TYR A 129 10.38 3.96 11.70
C TYR A 129 10.78 4.95 12.80
N PHE A 130 10.49 4.62 14.06
CA PHE A 130 10.66 5.52 15.21
C PHE A 130 11.77 5.06 16.15
N THR A 131 12.92 4.61 15.64
CA THR A 131 14.00 4.05 16.48
C THR A 131 14.57 5.06 17.47
N ASP A 132 14.63 6.33 17.09
CA ASP A 132 15.06 7.48 17.89
C ASP A 132 14.11 7.78 19.07
N LEU A 133 12.82 7.50 18.91
CA LEU A 133 11.83 7.70 19.96
C LEU A 133 12.13 6.86 21.22
N ALA A 134 12.76 5.69 21.07
CA ALA A 134 13.14 4.87 22.22
C ALA A 134 14.15 5.60 23.13
N GLU A 135 15.13 6.29 22.55
CA GLU A 135 16.15 7.03 23.30
C GLU A 135 15.51 8.21 24.05
N VAL A 136 14.66 8.98 23.37
CA VAL A 136 13.94 10.11 23.98
C VAL A 136 13.09 9.66 25.17
N VAL A 137 12.36 8.55 25.02
CA VAL A 137 11.52 7.98 26.09
C VAL A 137 12.38 7.52 27.27
N ASN A 138 13.48 6.81 27.01
CA ASN A 138 14.37 6.34 28.07
C ASN A 138 14.97 7.50 28.86
N ASN A 139 15.46 8.55 28.18
CA ASN A 139 16.02 9.74 28.81
C ASN A 139 14.98 10.47 29.70
N ALA A 140 13.72 10.53 29.25
CA ALA A 140 12.63 11.12 30.04
C ALA A 140 12.35 10.30 31.31
N LEU A 141 12.26 8.97 31.18
CA LEU A 141 12.03 8.06 32.30
C LEU A 141 13.16 8.09 33.33
N GLU A 142 14.41 8.22 32.88
CA GLU A 142 15.55 8.39 33.79
C GLU A 142 15.48 9.68 34.60
N LYS A 143 15.06 10.79 33.98
CA LYS A 143 14.85 12.05 34.70
C LYS A 143 13.72 11.96 35.73
N MET A 144 12.68 11.18 35.47
CA MET A 144 11.57 10.99 36.42
C MET A 144 11.92 10.07 37.59
N LYS A 145 12.99 9.27 37.49
CA LYS A 145 13.51 8.46 38.60
C LYS A 145 14.37 9.24 39.58
N LYS A 146 14.89 10.40 39.17
CA LYS A 146 15.67 11.32 40.03
C LYS A 146 14.73 12.24 40.80
#